data_AF-A0A972AYE9-F1
#
_entry.id   AF-A0A972AYE9-F1
#
_cell.length_a   1.000
_cell.length_b   1.000
_cell.length_c   1.000
_cell.angle_alpha   90.00
_cell.angle_beta   90.00
_cell.angle_gamma   90.00
#
_symmetry.space_group_name_H-M   'P 1'
#
loop_
_entity.id
_entity.type
_entity.pdbx_description
1 polymer ?
#
loop_
_entity_poly.entity_id
_entity_poly.type
_entity_poly.pdbx_seq_one_letter_code
_entity_poly.pdbx_strand_id
1 'polypeptide(L)'
;MKTFEQNYILSPWNLSERAYISIATTGLSPVKEHIFCTGLLLVKSDGSAHLSLYLSERLLDEKEVLLCIFAKTTDKSRIIGYNVNHFLFPWIDSRSKYFHINDNAPKVIIDMQSQLKNLSCWVPMDSISLKSVSKIAGYFRESVTLPQDLPGIFSDYIIDGQPEYRDALFMHMRDDLLAMASIDRWLQNRYLNLSIIHKERTYKPLSVKIQGDMIVFSGLVNPSNDSYINMGLTVYEEHDGKFTLEVAINSDVYDKDRICRFVLKPWKPDESCSYDAPKGVYLLTVGKHLISNHLWNLLNNIITEIL
;
A
#
# COMPACT_ATOMS: atom_id res chain seq x y z
N MET A 1 19.75 25.12 -3.66
CA MET A 1 18.56 24.25 -3.79
C MET A 1 17.62 24.80 -4.85
N LYS A 2 17.19 23.96 -5.80
CA LYS A 2 16.14 24.28 -6.78
C LYS A 2 14.77 23.83 -6.27
N THR A 3 13.76 24.62 -6.60
CA THR A 3 12.36 24.34 -6.28
C THR A 3 11.55 24.32 -7.57
N PHE A 4 10.61 23.38 -7.67
CA PHE A 4 9.59 23.32 -8.70
C PHE A 4 8.22 23.22 -8.06
N GLU A 5 7.27 24.03 -8.51
CA GLU A 5 5.90 24.02 -8.00
C GLU A 5 4.91 23.90 -9.15
N GLN A 6 3.84 23.13 -8.94
CA GLN A 6 2.79 22.95 -9.93
C GLN A 6 1.44 22.69 -9.26
N ASN A 7 0.38 23.28 -9.79
CA ASN A 7 -0.98 23.04 -9.33
C ASN A 7 -1.66 21.96 -10.17
N TYR A 8 -2.49 21.15 -9.50
CA TYR A 8 -3.30 20.10 -10.07
C TYR A 8 -4.75 20.25 -9.61
N ILE A 9 -5.68 19.71 -10.40
CA ILE A 9 -7.05 19.48 -9.97
C ILE A 9 -7.21 17.97 -9.89
N LEU A 10 -7.35 17.43 -8.68
CA LEU A 10 -7.57 16.01 -8.45
C LEU A 10 -9.05 15.66 -8.34
N SER A 11 -9.96 16.62 -8.47
CA SER A 11 -11.40 16.36 -8.57
C SER A 11 -11.70 15.35 -9.69
N PRO A 12 -12.54 14.32 -9.46
CA PRO A 12 -13.47 14.13 -8.34
C PRO A 12 -12.91 13.25 -7.19
N TRP A 13 -11.59 13.20 -6.97
CA TRP A 13 -11.00 12.32 -5.96
C TRP A 13 -11.30 12.87 -4.57
N ASN A 14 -12.01 12.11 -3.72
CA ASN A 14 -12.30 12.49 -2.34
C ASN A 14 -11.05 12.30 -1.45
N LEU A 15 -10.06 13.16 -1.66
CA LEU A 15 -8.75 13.14 -1.01
C LEU A 15 -8.53 14.43 -0.20
N SER A 16 -9.62 15.07 0.23
CA SER A 16 -9.57 16.34 0.97
C SER A 16 -8.62 16.24 2.16
N GLU A 17 -7.78 17.26 2.31
CA GLU A 17 -6.86 17.41 3.46
C GLU A 17 -5.80 16.31 3.57
N ARG A 18 -5.41 15.70 2.46
CA ARG A 18 -4.31 14.73 2.40
C ARG A 18 -3.01 15.36 1.94
N ALA A 19 -1.90 14.88 2.48
CA ALA A 19 -0.56 15.23 2.02
C ALA A 19 0.19 13.96 1.63
N TYR A 20 0.88 13.97 0.49
CA TYR A 20 1.75 12.88 0.07
C TYR A 20 3.21 13.32 0.09
N ILE A 21 4.10 12.42 0.46
CA ILE A 21 5.54 12.70 0.55
C ILE A 21 6.37 11.55 -0.01
N SER A 22 7.43 11.89 -0.74
CA SER A 22 8.49 10.96 -1.17
C SER A 22 9.86 11.65 -1.06
N ILE A 23 10.91 10.86 -0.84
CA ILE A 23 12.30 11.32 -0.79
C ILE A 23 13.16 10.47 -1.73
N ALA A 24 14.22 11.05 -2.27
CA ALA A 24 15.27 10.35 -2.99
C ALA A 24 16.62 10.62 -2.32
N THR A 25 17.45 9.58 -2.29
CA THR A 25 18.67 9.53 -1.48
C THR A 25 19.86 9.05 -2.31
N THR A 26 21.08 9.48 -1.97
CA THR A 26 22.30 9.12 -2.72
C THR A 26 22.70 7.65 -2.57
N GLY A 27 22.08 6.93 -1.64
CA GLY A 27 22.25 5.50 -1.45
C GLY A 27 21.23 4.95 -0.45
N LEU A 28 21.53 3.81 0.18
CA LEU A 28 20.61 3.10 1.08
C LEU A 28 20.93 3.25 2.58
N SER A 29 22.01 3.96 2.95
CA SER A 29 22.42 4.10 4.35
C SER A 29 22.11 5.50 4.89
N PRO A 30 21.10 5.68 5.76
CA PRO A 30 20.74 7.00 6.29
C PRO A 30 21.81 7.64 7.17
N VAL A 31 22.85 6.89 7.54
CA VAL A 31 24.01 7.37 8.32
C VAL A 31 25.10 7.95 7.41
N LYS A 32 25.31 7.35 6.24
CA LYS A 32 26.44 7.69 5.34
C LYS A 32 26.03 8.53 4.13
N GLU A 33 24.77 8.44 3.76
CA GLU A 33 24.23 8.98 2.51
C GLU A 33 23.30 10.18 2.79
N HIS A 34 22.91 10.87 1.72
CA HIS A 34 22.19 12.14 1.77
C HIS A 34 20.80 12.03 1.15
N ILE A 35 19.84 12.76 1.69
CA ILE A 35 18.58 13.09 1.02
C ILE A 35 18.85 14.25 0.06
N PHE A 36 18.76 13.99 -1.24
CA PHE A 36 19.05 15.03 -2.24
C PHE A 36 17.79 15.61 -2.89
N CYS A 37 16.68 14.88 -2.87
CA CYS A 37 15.42 15.36 -3.43
C CYS A 37 14.24 14.94 -2.55
N THR A 38 13.24 15.81 -2.45
CA THR A 38 11.97 15.51 -1.79
C THR A 38 10.84 16.12 -2.58
N GLY A 39 9.67 15.51 -2.49
CA GLY A 39 8.46 16.05 -3.08
C GLY A 39 7.28 15.94 -2.13
N LEU A 40 6.39 16.93 -2.24
CA LEU A 40 5.18 17.05 -1.45
C LEU A 40 4.00 17.35 -2.37
N LEU A 41 2.91 16.61 -2.20
CA LEU A 41 1.64 16.89 -2.88
C LEU A 41 0.57 17.17 -1.81
N LEU A 42 0.12 18.42 -1.73
CA LEU A 42 -0.85 18.87 -0.73
C LEU A 42 -2.22 19.02 -1.38
N VAL A 43 -3.19 18.20 -0.96
CA VAL A 43 -4.57 18.25 -1.46
C VAL A 43 -5.43 19.09 -0.52
N LYS A 44 -6.08 20.11 -1.07
CA LYS A 44 -7.01 21.00 -0.36
C LYS A 44 -8.41 20.40 -0.30
N SER A 45 -9.27 20.99 0.54
CA SER A 45 -10.66 20.56 0.71
C SER A 45 -11.49 20.66 -0.58
N ASP A 46 -11.17 21.59 -1.47
CA ASP A 46 -11.82 21.78 -2.77
C ASP A 46 -11.32 20.80 -3.86
N GLY A 47 -10.43 19.87 -3.51
CA GLY A 47 -9.84 18.89 -4.44
C GLY A 47 -8.74 19.47 -5.34
N SER A 48 -8.40 20.76 -5.22
CA SER A 48 -7.16 21.28 -5.80
C SER A 48 -5.96 20.72 -5.04
N ALA A 49 -4.86 20.50 -5.75
CA ALA A 49 -3.63 20.01 -5.17
C ALA A 49 -2.44 20.87 -5.59
N HIS A 50 -1.50 21.04 -4.67
CA HIS A 50 -0.27 21.77 -4.90
C HIS A 50 0.92 20.82 -4.73
N LEU A 51 1.66 20.64 -5.82
CA LEU A 51 2.90 19.88 -5.87
C LEU A 51 4.07 20.83 -5.63
N SER A 52 4.95 20.48 -4.70
CA SER A 52 6.23 21.14 -4.48
C SER A 52 7.35 20.11 -4.51
N LEU A 53 8.34 20.30 -5.36
CA LEU A 53 9.53 19.46 -5.48
C LEU A 53 10.77 20.28 -5.12
N TYR A 54 11.65 19.70 -4.34
CA TYR A 54 12.89 20.35 -3.90
C TYR A 54 14.06 19.45 -4.26
N LEU A 55 15.06 20.01 -4.94
CA LEU A 55 16.27 19.34 -5.37
C LEU A 55 17.49 20.10 -4.83
N SER A 56 18.35 19.38 -4.13
CA SER A 56 19.65 19.88 -3.69
C SER A 56 20.50 20.27 -4.90
N GLU A 57 21.18 21.41 -4.83
CA GLU A 57 22.20 21.79 -5.82
C GLU A 57 23.60 21.46 -5.35
N ARG A 58 23.74 21.10 -4.06
CA ARG A 58 24.97 20.65 -3.40
C ARG A 58 24.57 19.70 -2.28
N LEU A 59 25.45 18.79 -1.87
CA LEU A 59 25.19 17.89 -0.73
C LEU A 59 24.91 18.65 0.57
N LEU A 60 25.45 19.87 0.71
CA LEU A 60 25.22 20.74 1.86
C LEU A 60 23.76 21.25 1.95
N ASP A 61 23.01 21.25 0.84
CA ASP A 61 21.61 21.73 0.78
C ASP A 61 20.61 20.75 1.44
N GLU A 62 21.06 19.57 1.85
CA GLU A 62 20.21 18.54 2.45
C GLU A 62 19.47 19.05 3.69
N LYS A 63 20.11 19.91 4.49
CA LYS A 63 19.50 20.49 5.68
C LYS A 63 18.28 21.33 5.31
N GLU A 64 18.39 22.16 4.27
CA GLU A 64 17.30 22.98 3.75
C GLU A 64 16.17 22.11 3.20
N VAL A 65 16.49 21.04 2.47
CA VAL A 65 15.51 20.07 1.96
C VAL A 65 14.70 19.44 3.12
N LEU A 66 15.38 19.02 4.19
CA LEU A 66 14.75 18.48 5.39
C LEU A 66 13.85 19.50 6.09
N LEU A 67 14.33 20.75 6.24
CA LEU A 67 13.54 21.82 6.85
C LEU A 67 12.27 22.14 6.03
N CYS A 68 12.34 22.06 4.70
CA CYS A 68 11.16 22.19 3.84
C CYS A 68 10.13 21.09 4.08
N ILE A 69 10.57 19.85 4.29
CA ILE A 69 9.67 18.74 4.66
C ILE A 69 8.92 19.12 5.93
N PHE A 70 9.63 19.48 7.01
CA PHE A 70 9.00 19.80 8.30
C PHE A 70 8.05 20.99 8.17
N ALA A 71 8.49 22.10 7.59
CA ALA A 71 7.67 23.31 7.47
C ALA A 71 6.33 23.08 6.76
N LYS A 72 6.27 22.15 5.80
CA LYS A 72 5.05 21.84 5.04
C LYS A 72 4.21 20.72 5.65
N THR A 73 4.75 19.96 6.60
CA THR A 73 4.13 18.76 7.18
C THR A 73 3.70 18.91 8.64
N THR A 74 4.31 19.81 9.42
CA THR A 74 4.05 19.96 10.87
C THR A 74 2.58 20.14 11.23
N ASP A 75 1.81 20.90 10.44
CA ASP A 75 0.40 21.20 10.71
C ASP A 75 -0.58 20.28 9.99
N LYS A 76 -0.09 19.20 9.35
CA LYS A 76 -0.94 18.28 8.58
C LYS A 76 -1.41 17.11 9.45
N SER A 77 -2.71 16.85 9.38
CA SER A 77 -3.37 15.78 10.13
C SER A 77 -3.18 14.39 9.52
N ARG A 78 -2.88 14.31 8.20
CA ARG A 78 -2.70 13.06 7.46
C ARG A 78 -1.64 13.19 6.37
N ILE A 79 -0.46 12.64 6.64
CA ILE A 79 0.61 12.50 5.64
C ILE A 79 0.67 11.04 5.20
N ILE A 80 0.90 10.83 3.93
CA ILE A 80 0.87 9.52 3.30
C ILE A 80 2.18 9.36 2.55
N GLY A 81 2.85 8.25 2.77
CA GLY A 81 4.02 7.88 1.99
C GLY A 81 4.02 6.39 1.67
N TYR A 82 4.99 5.98 0.88
CA TYR A 82 5.15 4.59 0.47
C TYR A 82 6.36 3.96 1.18
N ASN A 83 6.15 2.87 1.91
CA ASN A 83 7.21 2.18 2.65
C ASN A 83 7.90 3.09 3.69
N VAL A 84 7.11 3.95 4.35
CA VAL A 84 7.66 4.99 5.25
C VAL A 84 8.31 4.40 6.50
N ASN A 85 7.80 3.27 7.00
CA ASN A 85 8.30 2.61 8.20
C ASN A 85 9.74 2.08 8.04
N HIS A 86 10.09 1.64 6.83
CA HIS A 86 11.41 1.05 6.57
C HIS A 86 12.34 1.96 5.77
N PHE A 87 11.84 3.10 5.27
CA PHE A 87 12.64 4.02 4.46
C PHE A 87 12.54 5.45 4.98
N LEU A 88 11.42 6.15 4.73
CA LEU A 88 11.27 7.57 5.05
C LEU A 88 11.60 7.91 6.52
N PHE A 89 11.04 7.17 7.48
CA PHE A 89 11.24 7.44 8.91
C PHE A 89 12.68 7.24 9.37
N PRO A 90 13.35 6.10 9.09
CA PRO A 90 14.79 5.95 9.37
C PRO A 90 15.65 7.07 8.79
N TRP A 91 15.31 7.56 7.59
CA TRP A 91 16.00 8.67 6.94
C TRP A 91 15.78 10.00 7.66
N ILE A 92 14.51 10.38 7.88
CA ILE A 92 14.17 11.62 8.58
C ILE A 92 14.79 11.65 9.98
N ASP A 93 14.69 10.56 10.74
CA ASP A 93 15.26 10.47 12.10
C ASP A 93 16.79 10.60 12.10
N SER A 94 17.48 9.81 11.29
CA SER A 94 18.95 9.81 11.22
C SER A 94 19.50 11.16 10.78
N ARG A 95 18.92 11.76 9.73
CA ARG A 95 19.41 13.02 9.18
C ARG A 95 19.04 14.22 10.06
N SER A 96 17.87 14.21 10.72
CA SER A 96 17.54 15.22 11.74
C SER A 96 18.55 15.22 12.89
N LYS A 97 18.94 14.03 13.38
CA LYS A 97 19.97 13.90 14.42
C LYS A 97 21.32 14.45 13.95
N TYR A 98 21.71 14.13 12.72
CA TYR A 98 22.95 14.63 12.11
C TYR A 98 23.00 16.17 12.03
N PHE A 99 21.88 16.81 11.68
CA PHE A 99 21.80 18.27 11.55
C PHE A 99 21.36 19.02 12.82
N HIS A 100 21.18 18.30 13.94
CA HIS A 100 20.65 18.83 15.19
C HIS A 100 19.31 19.58 15.01
N ILE A 101 18.41 19.01 14.22
CA ILE A 101 17.06 19.56 14.00
C ILE A 101 16.14 18.99 15.10
N ASN A 102 15.58 19.88 15.94
CA ASN A 102 14.66 19.50 17.00
C ASN A 102 13.33 18.93 16.45
N ASP A 103 12.74 17.98 17.18
CA ASP A 103 11.55 17.17 16.87
C ASP A 103 10.40 17.95 16.21
N ASN A 104 10.43 18.01 14.89
CA ASN A 104 9.35 18.51 14.03
C ASN A 104 8.89 17.43 13.04
N ALA A 105 9.17 16.16 13.34
CA ALA A 105 8.75 15.06 12.48
C ALA A 105 7.22 15.06 12.32
N PRO A 106 6.72 14.71 11.13
CA PRO A 106 5.30 14.52 10.90
C PRO A 106 4.64 13.66 11.99
N LYS A 107 3.61 14.20 12.65
CA LYS A 107 2.93 13.52 13.76
C LYS A 107 2.08 12.33 13.32
N VAL A 108 1.56 12.36 12.09
CA VAL A 108 0.69 11.32 11.54
C VAL A 108 1.11 11.00 10.12
N ILE A 109 1.84 9.88 9.95
CA ILE A 109 2.13 9.31 8.63
C ILE A 109 1.47 7.94 8.49
N ILE A 110 0.76 7.76 7.38
CA ILE A 110 0.18 6.49 6.94
C ILE A 110 1.16 5.82 5.97
N ASP A 111 1.55 4.58 6.28
CA ASP A 111 2.32 3.74 5.37
C ASP A 111 1.42 3.01 4.38
N MET A 112 1.36 3.53 3.15
CA MET A 112 0.54 2.97 2.08
C MET A 112 0.97 1.54 1.71
N GLN A 113 2.27 1.23 1.72
CA GLN A 113 2.73 -0.11 1.38
C GLN A 113 2.24 -1.14 2.40
N SER A 114 2.24 -0.78 3.68
CA SER A 114 1.71 -1.63 4.75
C SER A 114 0.20 -1.88 4.60
N GLN A 115 -0.58 -0.86 4.20
CA GLN A 115 -2.00 -1.05 3.88
C GLN A 115 -2.21 -2.01 2.69
N LEU A 116 -1.39 -1.88 1.65
CA LEU A 116 -1.46 -2.73 0.46
C LEU A 116 -1.07 -4.18 0.73
N LYS A 117 -0.10 -4.45 1.61
CA LYS A 117 0.27 -5.82 2.03
C LYS A 117 -0.91 -6.59 2.63
N ASN A 118 -1.81 -5.89 3.34
CA ASN A 118 -3.01 -6.50 3.89
C ASN A 118 -4.07 -6.79 2.81
N LEU A 119 -4.02 -6.09 1.68
CA LEU A 119 -4.95 -6.25 0.56
C LEU A 119 -4.44 -7.16 -0.55
N SER A 120 -3.14 -7.41 -0.64
CA SER A 120 -2.54 -8.21 -1.72
C SER A 120 -3.02 -9.66 -1.75
N CYS A 121 -3.63 -10.15 -0.68
CA CYS A 121 -4.30 -11.45 -0.66
C CYS A 121 -5.68 -11.44 -1.33
N TRP A 122 -6.33 -10.28 -1.40
CA TRP A 122 -7.68 -10.08 -1.96
C TRP A 122 -7.66 -9.52 -3.38
N VAL A 123 -6.56 -8.89 -3.77
CA VAL A 123 -6.37 -8.30 -5.10
C VAL A 123 -5.13 -8.92 -5.70
N PRO A 124 -5.23 -9.57 -6.88
CA PRO A 124 -4.06 -10.06 -7.59
C PRO A 124 -3.10 -8.90 -7.90
N MET A 125 -1.86 -9.01 -7.43
CA MET A 125 -0.80 -8.03 -7.70
C MET A 125 0.49 -8.77 -8.03
N ASP A 126 1.20 -8.35 -9.09
CA ASP A 126 2.52 -8.92 -9.43
C ASP A 126 3.57 -8.63 -8.36
N SER A 127 3.50 -7.43 -7.77
CA SER A 127 4.31 -7.04 -6.63
C SER A 127 3.66 -5.88 -5.88
N ILE A 128 4.10 -5.66 -4.64
CA ILE A 128 3.75 -4.50 -3.81
C ILE A 128 4.68 -3.30 -4.07
N SER A 129 5.34 -3.23 -5.23
CA SER A 129 6.11 -2.03 -5.61
C SER A 129 5.16 -0.92 -6.01
N LEU A 130 5.52 0.33 -5.73
CA LEU A 130 4.70 1.49 -6.08
C LEU A 130 4.31 1.46 -7.56
N LYS A 131 5.28 1.24 -8.46
CA LYS A 131 5.08 1.09 -9.91
C LYS A 131 4.04 0.03 -10.28
N SER A 132 4.05 -1.14 -9.63
CA SER A 132 3.10 -2.22 -9.95
C SER A 132 1.69 -1.87 -9.50
N VAL A 133 1.54 -1.33 -8.29
CA VAL A 133 0.25 -0.97 -7.74
C VAL A 133 -0.34 0.27 -8.44
N SER A 134 0.49 1.21 -8.90
CA SER A 134 0.03 2.37 -9.69
C SER A 134 -0.76 1.95 -10.92
N LYS A 135 -0.30 0.92 -11.63
CA LYS A 135 -0.99 0.40 -12.83
C LYS A 135 -2.38 -0.15 -12.50
N ILE A 136 -2.51 -0.86 -11.37
CA ILE A 136 -3.78 -1.36 -10.86
C ILE A 136 -4.72 -0.21 -10.53
N ALA A 137 -4.18 0.88 -9.96
CA ALA A 137 -4.92 2.11 -9.67
C ALA A 137 -5.21 2.98 -10.92
N GLY A 138 -4.74 2.57 -12.10
CA GLY A 138 -4.95 3.28 -13.37
C GLY A 138 -3.98 4.45 -13.61
N TYR A 139 -2.90 4.57 -12.81
CA TYR A 139 -1.85 5.55 -13.03
C TYR A 139 -0.67 4.93 -13.79
N PHE A 140 -0.41 5.47 -14.98
CA PHE A 140 0.72 5.10 -15.81
C PHE A 140 1.79 6.18 -15.70
N ARG A 141 2.97 5.80 -15.21
CA ARG A 141 4.12 6.69 -15.04
C ARG A 141 4.62 7.21 -16.38
N GLU A 142 5.00 8.47 -16.41
CA GLU A 142 5.74 9.09 -17.53
C GLU A 142 7.25 8.83 -17.38
N SER A 143 7.75 8.79 -16.15
CA SER A 143 9.15 8.54 -15.83
C SER A 143 9.57 7.13 -16.22
N VAL A 144 10.60 7.07 -17.07
CA VAL A 144 11.31 5.83 -17.43
C VAL A 144 12.47 5.53 -16.47
N THR A 145 12.84 6.50 -15.62
CA THR A 145 13.95 6.39 -14.66
C THR A 145 13.64 5.37 -13.57
N LEU A 146 14.56 4.43 -13.34
CA LEU A 146 14.42 3.48 -12.25
C LEU A 146 14.93 4.10 -10.94
N PRO A 147 14.34 3.74 -9.77
CA PRO A 147 14.77 4.29 -8.49
C PRO A 147 16.27 4.12 -8.19
N GLN A 148 16.85 2.98 -8.61
CA GLN A 148 18.27 2.71 -8.39
C GLN A 148 19.22 3.60 -9.22
N ASP A 149 18.71 4.24 -10.28
CA ASP A 149 19.52 5.08 -11.18
C ASP A 149 19.53 6.55 -10.70
N LEU A 150 18.61 6.93 -9.81
CA LEU A 150 18.47 8.30 -9.32
C LEU A 150 19.76 8.87 -8.69
N PRO A 151 20.56 8.12 -7.90
CA PRO A 151 21.82 8.63 -7.37
C PRO A 151 22.83 8.99 -8.47
N GLY A 152 22.90 8.18 -9.54
CA GLY A 152 23.78 8.45 -10.67
C GLY A 152 23.37 9.71 -11.41
N ILE A 153 22.08 9.84 -11.73
CA ILE A 153 21.51 11.03 -12.38
C ILE A 153 21.73 12.28 -11.52
N PHE A 154 21.62 12.16 -10.20
CA PHE A 154 21.93 13.27 -9.29
C PHE A 154 23.42 13.64 -9.30
N SER A 155 24.31 12.66 -9.35
CA SER A 155 25.75 12.93 -9.50
C SER A 155 26.03 13.70 -10.79
N ASP A 156 25.47 13.26 -11.91
CA ASP A 156 25.64 13.92 -13.20
C ASP A 156 25.03 15.33 -13.20
N TYR A 157 23.88 15.52 -12.53
CA TYR A 157 23.28 16.84 -12.33
C TYR A 157 24.20 17.80 -11.57
N ILE A 158 24.88 17.34 -10.52
CA ILE A 158 25.80 18.18 -9.73
C ILE A 158 27.06 18.55 -10.52
N ILE A 159 27.55 17.65 -11.38
CA ILE A 159 28.77 17.86 -12.17
C ILE A 159 28.48 18.75 -13.38
N ASP A 160 27.49 18.40 -14.19
CA ASP A 160 27.27 19.02 -15.50
C ASP A 160 26.21 20.14 -15.45
N GLY A 161 25.36 20.16 -14.42
CA GLY A 161 24.31 21.16 -14.22
C GLY A 161 23.17 21.12 -15.24
N GLN A 162 23.15 20.11 -16.12
CA GLN A 162 22.26 20.08 -17.27
C GLN A 162 20.78 19.95 -16.86
N PRO A 163 19.86 20.70 -17.50
CA PRO A 163 18.44 20.68 -17.16
C PRO A 163 17.78 19.30 -17.24
N GLU A 164 18.24 18.45 -18.16
CA GLU A 164 17.66 17.13 -18.43
C GLU A 164 17.75 16.20 -17.21
N TYR A 165 18.86 16.24 -16.46
CA TYR A 165 19.01 15.46 -15.24
C TYR A 165 18.04 15.93 -14.15
N ARG A 166 17.91 17.24 -13.97
CA ARG A 166 16.92 17.83 -13.05
C ARG A 166 15.51 17.39 -13.43
N ASP A 167 15.18 17.49 -14.72
CA ASP A 167 13.84 17.19 -15.22
C ASP A 167 13.52 15.70 -15.07
N ALA A 168 14.49 14.81 -15.25
CA ALA A 168 14.34 13.39 -14.96
C ALA A 168 14.06 13.12 -13.47
N LEU A 169 14.80 13.76 -12.56
CA LEU A 169 14.61 13.63 -11.11
C LEU A 169 13.23 14.15 -10.67
N PHE A 170 12.85 15.34 -11.14
CA PHE A 170 11.54 15.92 -10.84
C PHE A 170 10.38 15.12 -11.44
N MET A 171 10.53 14.61 -12.67
CA MET A 171 9.53 13.75 -13.29
C MET A 171 9.31 12.47 -12.47
N HIS A 172 10.37 11.84 -11.98
CA HIS A 172 10.26 10.67 -11.10
C HIS A 172 9.52 10.99 -9.80
N MET A 173 9.90 12.08 -9.13
CA MET A 173 9.30 12.48 -7.85
C MET A 173 7.82 12.85 -8.01
N ARG A 174 7.47 13.58 -9.08
CA ARG A 174 6.09 13.87 -9.44
C ARG A 174 5.28 12.59 -9.64
N ASP A 175 5.83 11.63 -10.38
CA ASP A 175 5.15 10.36 -10.63
C ASP A 175 4.94 9.53 -9.38
N ASP A 176 5.90 9.51 -8.45
CA ASP A 176 5.74 8.87 -7.14
C ASP A 176 4.53 9.45 -6.38
N LEU A 177 4.42 10.77 -6.33
CA LEU A 177 3.38 11.47 -5.56
C LEU A 177 2.00 11.32 -6.19
N LEU A 178 1.88 11.50 -7.51
CA LEU A 178 0.63 11.33 -8.24
C LEU A 178 0.17 9.86 -8.24
N ALA A 179 1.12 8.92 -8.32
CA ALA A 179 0.84 7.50 -8.14
C ALA A 179 0.24 7.21 -6.76
N MET A 180 0.82 7.75 -5.69
CA MET A 180 0.28 7.56 -4.33
C MET A 180 -1.13 8.13 -4.21
N ALA A 181 -1.40 9.32 -4.75
CA ALA A 181 -2.75 9.90 -4.74
C ALA A 181 -3.76 9.04 -5.52
N SER A 182 -3.36 8.50 -6.67
CA SER A 182 -4.17 7.57 -7.46
C SER A 182 -4.46 6.27 -6.70
N ILE A 183 -3.44 5.69 -6.06
CA ILE A 183 -3.58 4.47 -5.25
C ILE A 183 -4.47 4.73 -4.04
N ASP A 184 -4.35 5.86 -3.36
CA ASP A 184 -5.20 6.20 -2.22
C ASP A 184 -6.67 6.32 -2.63
N ARG A 185 -6.96 6.98 -3.76
CA ARG A 185 -8.31 6.99 -4.34
C ARG A 185 -8.80 5.57 -4.63
N TRP A 186 -7.97 4.76 -5.28
CA TRP A 186 -8.31 3.37 -5.59
C TRP A 186 -8.57 2.56 -4.31
N LEU A 187 -7.75 2.73 -3.28
CA LEU A 187 -7.91 2.09 -1.97
C LEU A 187 -9.23 2.50 -1.33
N GLN A 188 -9.58 3.78 -1.30
CA GLN A 188 -10.87 4.23 -0.76
C GLN A 188 -12.06 3.55 -1.47
N ASN A 189 -12.03 3.52 -2.79
CA ASN A 189 -13.08 2.86 -3.58
C ASN A 189 -13.09 1.34 -3.36
N ARG A 190 -11.91 0.70 -3.28
CA ARG A 190 -11.80 -0.76 -3.15
C ARG A 190 -12.12 -1.24 -1.74
N TYR A 191 -11.73 -0.51 -0.70
CA TYR A 191 -12.10 -0.80 0.69
C TYR A 191 -13.61 -0.73 0.92
N LEU A 192 -14.34 0.08 0.14
CA LEU A 192 -15.81 0.07 0.15
C LEU A 192 -16.36 -1.20 -0.51
N ASN A 193 -15.73 -1.64 -1.60
CA ASN A 193 -16.17 -2.81 -2.37
C ASN A 193 -15.71 -4.18 -1.80
N LEU A 194 -14.80 -4.19 -0.82
CA LEU A 194 -14.39 -5.40 -0.10
C LEU A 194 -15.15 -5.51 1.23
N SER A 195 -16.47 -5.46 1.14
CA SER A 195 -17.37 -5.70 2.27
C SER A 195 -18.39 -6.75 1.89
N ILE A 196 -18.72 -7.62 2.85
CA ILE A 196 -19.79 -8.61 2.73
C ILE A 196 -20.94 -8.10 3.61
N ILE A 197 -22.12 -7.92 3.01
CA ILE A 197 -23.31 -7.44 3.73
C ILE A 197 -24.24 -8.63 3.95
N HIS A 198 -24.54 -8.94 5.21
CA HIS A 198 -25.44 -10.03 5.58
C HIS A 198 -26.23 -9.68 6.85
N LYS A 199 -27.56 -9.87 6.84
CA LYS A 199 -28.47 -9.57 7.97
C LYS A 199 -28.26 -8.18 8.60
N GLU A 200 -28.19 -7.13 7.77
CA GLU A 200 -27.92 -5.74 8.21
C GLU A 200 -26.53 -5.53 8.85
N ARG A 201 -25.65 -6.53 8.78
CA ARG A 201 -24.26 -6.46 9.25
C ARG A 201 -23.32 -6.31 8.06
N THR A 202 -22.29 -5.51 8.25
CA THR A 202 -21.21 -5.30 7.28
C THR A 202 -19.94 -5.93 7.82
N TYR A 203 -19.42 -6.93 7.10
CA TYR A 203 -18.16 -7.59 7.38
C TYR A 203 -17.10 -7.04 6.42
N LYS A 204 -16.00 -6.54 6.97
CA LYS A 204 -14.87 -5.99 6.21
C LYS A 204 -13.62 -6.83 6.45
N PRO A 205 -13.29 -7.75 5.54
CA PRO A 205 -12.10 -8.59 5.67
C PRO A 205 -10.83 -7.73 5.59
N LEU A 206 -9.91 -7.95 6.52
CA LEU A 206 -8.65 -7.21 6.60
C LEU A 206 -7.43 -8.10 6.35
N SER A 207 -7.49 -9.37 6.70
CA SER A 207 -6.38 -10.29 6.50
C SER A 207 -6.86 -11.72 6.28
N VAL A 208 -6.01 -12.50 5.61
CA VAL A 208 -6.14 -13.95 5.51
C VAL A 208 -4.76 -14.57 5.66
N LYS A 209 -4.66 -15.60 6.51
CA LYS A 209 -3.40 -16.30 6.80
C LYS A 209 -3.65 -17.80 6.84
N ILE A 210 -2.68 -18.57 6.37
CA ILE A 210 -2.64 -20.02 6.58
C ILE A 210 -1.75 -20.30 7.78
N GLN A 211 -2.29 -20.99 8.79
CA GLN A 211 -1.60 -21.34 10.03
C GLN A 211 -1.77 -22.85 10.26
N GLY A 212 -0.73 -23.63 9.98
CA GLY A 212 -0.83 -25.09 9.98
C GLY A 212 -1.91 -25.58 9.01
N ASP A 213 -2.88 -26.31 9.54
CA ASP A 213 -4.01 -26.89 8.80
C ASP A 213 -5.27 -26.03 8.87
N MET A 214 -5.13 -24.74 9.16
CA MET A 214 -6.23 -23.78 9.19
C MET A 214 -5.95 -22.60 8.25
N ILE A 215 -7.01 -22.10 7.61
CA ILE A 215 -7.03 -20.76 7.04
C ILE A 215 -7.84 -19.84 7.96
N VAL A 216 -7.24 -18.71 8.32
CA VAL A 216 -7.77 -17.76 9.27
C VAL A 216 -8.04 -16.46 8.53
N PHE A 217 -9.31 -16.08 8.44
CA PHE A 217 -9.76 -14.77 8.00
C PHE A 217 -9.98 -13.88 9.21
N SER A 218 -9.56 -12.62 9.12
CA SER A 218 -9.81 -11.65 10.20
C SER A 218 -10.27 -10.32 9.61
N GLY A 219 -11.17 -9.63 10.30
CA GLY A 219 -11.68 -8.36 9.82
C GLY A 219 -12.48 -7.57 10.85
N LEU A 220 -13.19 -6.56 10.37
CA LEU A 220 -14.12 -5.76 11.17
C LEU A 220 -15.55 -6.16 10.85
N VAL A 221 -16.44 -6.03 11.82
CA VAL A 221 -17.88 -6.29 11.66
C VAL A 221 -18.68 -5.20 12.37
N ASN A 222 -19.75 -4.74 11.73
CA ASN A 222 -20.63 -3.70 12.25
C ASN A 222 -22.09 -3.93 11.81
N PRO A 223 -23.09 -3.93 12.72
CA PRO A 223 -22.95 -3.86 14.17
C PRO A 223 -22.23 -5.09 14.74
N SER A 224 -21.46 -4.86 15.80
CA SER A 224 -20.80 -5.92 16.55
C SER A 224 -21.79 -6.62 17.47
N ASN A 225 -21.68 -7.93 17.56
CA ASN A 225 -22.34 -8.78 18.52
C ASN A 225 -21.35 -9.87 18.94
N ASP A 226 -20.84 -9.77 20.16
CA ASP A 226 -19.91 -10.74 20.73
C ASP A 226 -20.50 -12.15 20.58
N SER A 227 -19.80 -13.01 19.85
CA SER A 227 -20.32 -14.32 19.48
C SER A 227 -19.20 -15.32 19.22
N TYR A 228 -19.51 -16.58 19.51
CA TYR A 228 -18.62 -17.71 19.26
C TYR A 228 -19.46 -18.85 18.68
N ILE A 229 -19.09 -19.31 17.49
CA ILE A 229 -19.79 -20.35 16.76
C ILE A 229 -18.77 -21.38 16.30
N ASN A 230 -18.93 -22.63 16.75
CA ASN A 230 -18.09 -23.74 16.34
C ASN A 230 -18.93 -24.78 15.58
N MET A 231 -18.55 -25.03 14.34
CA MET A 231 -19.22 -25.96 13.42
C MET A 231 -18.27 -27.08 12.98
N GLY A 232 -17.41 -27.51 13.90
CA GLY A 232 -16.40 -28.55 13.67
C GLY A 232 -15.21 -28.01 12.88
N LEU A 233 -15.29 -28.08 11.55
CA LEU A 233 -14.22 -27.64 10.64
C LEU A 233 -14.22 -26.13 10.36
N THR A 234 -15.10 -25.38 11.03
CA THR A 234 -15.24 -23.94 10.86
C THR A 234 -15.57 -23.32 12.21
N VAL A 235 -14.76 -22.36 12.64
CA VAL A 235 -14.91 -21.63 13.90
C VAL A 235 -15.02 -20.15 13.58
N TYR A 236 -16.05 -19.49 14.08
CA TYR A 236 -16.24 -18.06 13.98
C TYR A 236 -16.22 -17.47 15.39
N GLU A 237 -15.45 -16.40 15.57
CA GLU A 237 -15.38 -15.63 16.79
C GLU A 237 -15.54 -14.16 16.45
N GLU A 238 -16.29 -13.46 17.28
CA GLU A 238 -16.50 -12.03 17.19
C GLU A 238 -16.38 -11.41 18.56
N HIS A 239 -15.60 -10.33 18.64
CA HIS A 239 -15.45 -9.55 19.85
C HIS A 239 -15.01 -8.12 19.51
N ASP A 240 -15.63 -7.12 20.14
CA ASP A 240 -15.22 -5.71 20.05
C ASP A 240 -15.10 -5.20 18.59
N GLY A 241 -16.14 -5.45 17.78
CA GLY A 241 -16.22 -5.03 16.38
C GLY A 241 -15.25 -5.73 15.44
N LYS A 242 -14.59 -6.80 15.89
CA LYS A 242 -13.67 -7.61 15.10
C LYS A 242 -14.21 -9.02 14.98
N PHE A 243 -13.98 -9.63 13.82
CA PHE A 243 -14.27 -11.04 13.62
C PHE A 243 -13.02 -11.83 13.23
N THR A 244 -13.00 -13.09 13.62
CA THR A 244 -12.08 -14.12 13.17
C THR A 244 -12.90 -15.30 12.66
N LEU A 245 -12.53 -15.82 11.49
CA LEU A 245 -13.13 -17.02 10.91
C LEU A 245 -12.01 -17.99 10.55
N GLU A 246 -11.98 -19.13 11.23
CA GLU A 246 -11.03 -20.21 11.01
C GLU A 246 -11.71 -21.36 10.27
N VAL A 247 -11.06 -21.86 9.23
CA VAL A 247 -11.57 -22.98 8.42
C VAL A 247 -10.46 -24.02 8.28
N ALA A 248 -10.76 -25.28 8.58
CA ALA A 248 -9.82 -26.37 8.37
C ALA A 248 -9.55 -26.57 6.87
N ILE A 249 -8.30 -26.79 6.52
CA ILE A 249 -7.84 -26.93 5.13
C ILE A 249 -7.22 -28.31 4.93
N ASN A 250 -7.36 -28.81 3.70
CA ASN A 250 -6.70 -30.01 3.23
C ASN A 250 -5.51 -29.63 2.34
N SER A 251 -4.58 -30.57 2.16
CA SER A 251 -3.48 -30.43 1.21
C SER A 251 -3.38 -31.70 0.37
N ASP A 252 -3.09 -31.55 -0.92
CA ASP A 252 -2.86 -32.69 -1.82
C ASP A 252 -1.96 -32.28 -2.99
N VAL A 253 -1.46 -33.26 -3.74
CA VAL A 253 -0.67 -33.05 -4.95
C VAL A 253 -1.57 -32.45 -6.04
N TYR A 254 -1.21 -31.27 -6.54
CA TYR A 254 -1.91 -30.64 -7.65
C TYR A 254 -1.38 -31.14 -9.00
N ASP A 255 -0.05 -31.14 -9.14
CA ASP A 255 0.67 -31.74 -10.26
C ASP A 255 2.07 -32.19 -9.80
N LYS A 256 2.91 -32.60 -10.75
CA LYS A 256 4.23 -33.17 -10.50
C LYS A 256 5.11 -32.34 -9.56
N ASP A 257 4.98 -31.01 -9.58
CA ASP A 257 5.90 -30.11 -8.87
C ASP A 257 5.18 -29.22 -7.82
N ARG A 258 3.85 -29.31 -7.71
CA ARG A 258 3.05 -28.39 -6.90
C ARG A 258 2.08 -29.11 -5.99
N ILE A 259 2.06 -28.71 -4.72
CA ILE A 259 1.03 -29.07 -3.74
C ILE A 259 -0.03 -27.98 -3.75
N CYS A 260 -1.31 -28.36 -3.71
CA CYS A 260 -2.40 -27.42 -3.45
C CYS A 260 -2.88 -27.51 -2.00
N ARG A 261 -3.45 -26.41 -1.53
CA ARG A 261 -4.27 -26.37 -0.31
C ARG A 261 -5.68 -26.02 -0.69
N PHE A 262 -6.67 -26.67 -0.08
CA PHE A 262 -8.07 -26.50 -0.46
C PHE A 262 -9.04 -26.73 0.69
N VAL A 263 -10.25 -26.21 0.52
CA VAL A 263 -11.40 -26.50 1.39
C VAL A 263 -12.46 -27.22 0.57
N LEU A 264 -13.05 -28.26 1.16
CA LEU A 264 -14.22 -28.94 0.61
C LEU A 264 -15.48 -28.30 1.16
N LYS A 265 -16.27 -27.70 0.28
CA LYS A 265 -17.60 -27.16 0.60
C LYS A 265 -18.56 -27.49 -0.55
N PRO A 266 -19.86 -27.70 -0.28
CA PRO A 266 -20.82 -28.06 -1.32
C PRO A 266 -21.08 -26.94 -2.33
N TRP A 267 -20.59 -25.73 -2.05
CA TRP A 267 -20.76 -24.55 -2.89
C TRP A 267 -19.93 -24.62 -4.16
N LYS A 268 -20.42 -23.99 -5.23
CA LYS A 268 -19.71 -23.92 -6.50
C LYS A 268 -18.65 -22.79 -6.42
N PRO A 269 -17.35 -23.09 -6.58
CA PRO A 269 -16.32 -22.05 -6.67
C PRO A 269 -16.50 -21.21 -7.94
N ASP A 270 -15.85 -20.05 -7.97
CA ASP A 270 -15.83 -19.19 -9.16
C ASP A 270 -15.21 -19.92 -10.36
N GLU A 271 -15.79 -19.78 -11.54
CA GLU A 271 -15.21 -20.34 -12.77
C GLU A 271 -14.09 -19.46 -13.36
N SER A 272 -13.86 -18.26 -12.81
CA SER A 272 -12.82 -17.34 -13.29
C SER A 272 -11.39 -17.68 -12.84
N CYS A 273 -11.17 -18.83 -12.20
CA CYS A 273 -9.84 -19.25 -11.75
C CYS A 273 -8.99 -19.79 -12.92
N SER A 274 -7.72 -19.41 -12.97
CA SER A 274 -6.74 -19.98 -13.92
C SER A 274 -6.28 -21.40 -13.57
N TYR A 275 -6.79 -21.97 -12.48
CA TYR A 275 -6.50 -23.32 -12.01
C TYR A 275 -7.77 -24.16 -12.05
N ASP A 276 -7.68 -25.33 -12.69
CA ASP A 276 -8.77 -26.30 -12.70
C ASP A 276 -8.96 -26.89 -11.30
N ALA A 277 -10.22 -26.99 -10.87
CA ALA A 277 -10.62 -27.59 -9.60
C ALA A 277 -11.90 -28.41 -9.78
N PRO A 278 -12.03 -29.59 -9.15
CA PRO A 278 -13.29 -30.32 -9.12
C PRO A 278 -14.42 -29.51 -8.46
N LYS A 279 -15.67 -29.87 -8.74
CA LYS A 279 -16.82 -29.25 -8.08
C LYS A 279 -16.72 -29.41 -6.55
N GLY A 280 -16.98 -28.32 -5.83
CA GLY A 280 -16.93 -28.29 -4.37
C GLY A 280 -15.51 -28.15 -3.78
N VAL A 281 -14.50 -27.95 -4.61
CA VAL A 281 -13.11 -27.73 -4.18
C VAL A 281 -12.75 -26.25 -4.31
N TYR A 282 -12.59 -25.57 -3.17
CA TYR A 282 -12.03 -24.23 -3.12
C TYR A 282 -10.52 -24.32 -2.98
N LEU A 283 -9.80 -24.26 -4.11
CA LEU A 283 -8.34 -24.13 -4.08
C LEU A 283 -7.95 -22.81 -3.43
N LEU A 284 -7.18 -22.86 -2.34
CA LEU A 284 -6.65 -21.70 -1.62
C LEU A 284 -5.27 -21.32 -2.14
N THR A 285 -4.43 -22.33 -2.38
CA THR A 285 -3.08 -22.15 -2.95
C THR A 285 -2.75 -23.26 -3.92
N VAL A 286 -1.93 -22.95 -4.94
CA VAL A 286 -1.21 -23.93 -5.77
C VAL A 286 0.26 -23.58 -5.78
N GLY A 287 1.10 -24.45 -5.21
CA GLY A 287 2.50 -24.11 -4.90
C GLY A 287 2.58 -22.92 -3.94
N LYS A 288 3.23 -21.84 -4.39
CA LYS A 288 3.33 -20.57 -3.63
C LYS A 288 2.24 -19.56 -3.99
N HIS A 289 1.40 -19.85 -4.99
CA HIS A 289 0.40 -18.91 -5.49
C HIS A 289 -0.89 -19.02 -4.68
N LEU A 290 -1.36 -17.88 -4.17
CA LEU A 290 -2.65 -17.74 -3.50
C LEU A 290 -3.76 -17.47 -4.52
N ILE A 291 -4.93 -18.07 -4.35
CA ILE A 291 -6.06 -17.95 -5.28
C ILE A 291 -7.13 -17.03 -4.68
N SER A 292 -6.99 -15.72 -4.91
CA SER A 292 -7.83 -14.68 -4.29
C SER A 292 -9.32 -14.82 -4.55
N ASN A 293 -9.76 -15.21 -5.76
CA ASN A 293 -11.19 -15.35 -6.08
C ASN A 293 -11.85 -16.46 -5.26
N HIS A 294 -11.17 -17.60 -5.11
CA HIS A 294 -11.68 -18.69 -4.27
C HIS A 294 -11.70 -18.31 -2.78
N LEU A 295 -10.69 -17.58 -2.30
CA LEU A 295 -10.69 -17.06 -0.93
C LEU A 295 -11.86 -16.13 -0.66
N TRP A 296 -12.11 -15.19 -1.57
CA TRP A 296 -13.21 -14.25 -1.45
C TRP A 296 -14.55 -14.99 -1.45
N ASN A 297 -14.76 -15.91 -2.38
CA ASN A 297 -16.01 -16.65 -2.48
C ASN A 297 -16.22 -17.61 -1.29
N LEU A 298 -15.15 -18.25 -0.80
CA LEU A 298 -15.22 -19.06 0.42
C LEU A 298 -15.67 -18.22 1.62
N LEU A 299 -15.02 -17.08 1.85
CA LEU A 299 -15.35 -16.19 2.95
C LEU A 299 -16.78 -15.64 2.83
N ASN A 300 -17.15 -15.18 1.63
CA ASN A 300 -18.49 -14.67 1.35
C ASN A 300 -19.56 -15.74 1.65
N ASN A 301 -19.41 -16.95 1.13
CA ASN A 301 -20.39 -18.01 1.32
C ASN A 301 -20.50 -18.44 2.79
N ILE A 302 -19.39 -18.51 3.53
CA ILE A 302 -19.45 -18.79 4.97
C ILE A 302 -20.23 -17.68 5.69
N ILE A 303 -19.92 -16.42 5.43
CA ILE A 303 -20.63 -15.31 6.09
C ILE A 303 -22.11 -15.28 5.72
N THR A 304 -22.49 -15.59 4.48
CA THR A 304 -23.88 -15.45 4.02
C THR A 304 -24.76 -16.67 4.26
N GLU A 305 -24.19 -17.87 4.30
CA GLU A 305 -24.97 -19.12 4.44
C GLU A 305 -24.91 -19.71 5.84
N ILE A 306 -23.88 -19.36 6.61
CA ILE A 306 -23.60 -20.01 7.90
C ILE A 306 -23.82 -19.06 9.09
N LEU A 307 -23.43 -17.79 8.97
CA LEU A 307 -23.58 -16.77 10.02
C LEU A 307 -24.91 -16.00 9.86
#